data_AF-A0A1I7U6C8-F1
#
_entry.id   AF-A0A1I7U6C8-F1
#
_cell.length_a   1.000
_cell.length_b   1.000
_cell.length_c   1.000
_cell.angle_alpha   90.00
_cell.angle_beta   90.00
_cell.angle_gamma   90.00
#
_symmetry.space_group_name_H-M   'P 1'
#
loop_
_entity.id
_entity.type
_entity.pdbx_description
1 polymer ?
#
loop_
_entity_poly.entity_id
_entity_poly.type
_entity_poly.pdbx_seq_one_letter_code
_entity_poly.pdbx_strand_id
1 'polypeptide(L)'
;MVFNRSNWARRLHRLRKRPGQARHYCQRYRWKQSEYIRQKAVFLFVYHLSKTLFQVQADGPSSGVARTVRNLKDLHLTKFVLKVRVGQRSKGVQKAFDDAKVNENFQKTLWAKKIAQRAIRAKLTDFERYKFMKAKQMRNRIVRVELAKLKKAQK
;
A
#
# COMPACT_ATOMS: atom_id res chain seq x y z
N MET A 1 -7.07 4.39 45.60
CA MET A 1 -7.32 2.98 45.22
C MET A 1 -6.20 2.51 44.31
N VAL A 2 -5.42 1.54 44.78
CA VAL A 2 -4.21 1.00 44.15
C VAL A 2 -4.61 -0.05 43.10
N PHE A 3 -4.11 0.07 41.87
CA PHE A 3 -4.46 -0.83 40.76
C PHE A 3 -3.61 -2.12 40.85
N ASN A 4 -4.19 -3.18 41.43
CA ASN A 4 -3.52 -4.46 41.67
C ASN A 4 -3.49 -5.35 40.39
N ARG A 5 -2.28 -5.74 39.94
CA ARG A 5 -1.98 -6.51 38.71
C ARG A 5 -2.49 -7.96 38.68
N SER A 6 -3.11 -8.45 39.75
CA SER A 6 -3.37 -9.89 39.95
C SER A 6 -4.71 -10.41 39.41
N ASN A 7 -5.57 -9.57 38.82
CA ASN A 7 -6.86 -10.02 38.25
C ASN A 7 -6.86 -10.32 36.73
N TRP A 8 -5.73 -10.16 36.04
CA TRP A 8 -5.60 -10.57 34.63
C TRP A 8 -5.38 -12.09 34.48
N ALA A 9 -4.70 -12.72 35.44
CA ALA A 9 -4.32 -14.13 35.36
C ALA A 9 -5.51 -15.10 35.48
N ARG A 10 -6.58 -14.72 36.19
CA ARG A 10 -7.77 -15.58 36.34
C ARG A 10 -8.71 -15.58 35.13
N ARG A 11 -8.58 -14.62 34.21
CA ARG A 11 -9.39 -14.59 32.96
C ARG A 11 -8.82 -15.48 31.85
N LEU A 12 -7.53 -15.81 31.93
CA LEU A 12 -6.84 -16.62 30.91
C LEU A 12 -7.01 -18.13 31.10
N HIS A 13 -7.43 -18.60 32.27
CA HIS A 13 -7.62 -20.05 32.52
C HIS A 13 -8.99 -20.61 32.11
N ARG A 14 -9.96 -19.76 31.72
CA ARG A 14 -11.32 -20.21 31.36
C ARG A 14 -11.57 -20.37 29.85
N LEU A 15 -10.54 -20.18 29.01
CA LEU A 15 -10.63 -20.34 27.55
C LEU A 15 -9.85 -21.53 27.00
N ARG A 16 -9.45 -22.48 27.86
CA ARG A 16 -8.63 -23.63 27.46
C ARG A 16 -9.45 -24.92 27.40
N LYS A 17 -10.48 -25.00 26.55
CA LYS A 17 -11.01 -26.25 25.92
C LYS A 17 -11.99 -25.92 24.76
N ARG A 18 -11.50 -25.32 23.66
CA ARG A 18 -12.13 -25.47 22.34
C ARG A 18 -11.10 -26.09 21.39
N PRO A 19 -11.34 -27.30 20.86
CA PRO A 19 -10.49 -27.88 19.84
C PRO A 19 -10.71 -27.13 18.52
N GLY A 20 -9.63 -26.75 17.83
CA GLY A 20 -9.74 -26.21 16.46
C GLY A 20 -9.23 -24.79 16.20
N GLN A 21 -8.28 -24.25 16.98
CA GLN A 21 -7.52 -23.08 16.53
C GLN A 21 -6.02 -23.35 16.60
N ALA A 22 -5.46 -23.64 15.42
CA ALA A 22 -4.04 -23.75 15.19
C ALA A 22 -3.32 -22.49 15.68
N ARG A 23 -2.42 -22.69 16.64
CA ARG A 23 -1.42 -21.70 17.04
C ARG A 23 -0.43 -21.56 15.88
N HIS A 24 -0.66 -20.61 14.99
CA HIS A 24 0.37 -20.21 14.04
C HIS A 24 1.44 -19.42 14.80
N TYR A 25 2.61 -20.03 14.92
CA TYR A 25 3.85 -19.40 15.36
C TYR A 25 4.06 -18.11 14.57
N CYS A 26 4.12 -16.97 15.26
CA CYS A 26 4.56 -15.70 14.70
C CYS A 26 6.09 -15.77 14.54
N GLN A 27 6.55 -16.51 13.54
CA GLN A 27 7.84 -16.23 12.96
C GLN A 27 7.68 -14.89 12.25
N ARG A 28 8.30 -13.86 12.84
CA ARG A 28 8.43 -12.52 12.28
C ARG A 28 9.32 -12.62 11.04
N TYR A 29 8.81 -13.20 9.97
CA TYR A 29 9.32 -12.98 8.63
C TYR A 29 9.11 -11.50 8.36
N ARG A 30 10.19 -10.75 8.53
CA ARG A 30 10.37 -9.43 7.95
C ARG A 30 10.19 -9.64 6.46
N TRP A 31 8.96 -9.50 5.98
CA TRP A 31 8.62 -9.53 4.57
C TRP A 31 9.54 -8.52 3.91
N LYS A 32 10.59 -9.03 3.24
CA LYS A 32 11.23 -8.30 2.15
C LYS A 32 10.11 -8.11 1.16
N GLN A 33 9.38 -7.00 1.30
CA GLN A 33 8.56 -6.45 0.24
C GLN A 33 9.49 -6.40 -0.96
N SER A 34 9.28 -7.35 -1.86
CA SER A 34 9.93 -7.43 -3.15
C SER A 34 10.15 -6.01 -3.68
N GLU A 35 11.41 -5.67 -3.94
CA GLU A 35 11.86 -4.33 -4.37
C GLU A 35 11.18 -3.85 -5.67
N TYR A 36 10.39 -4.71 -6.32
CA TYR A 36 9.58 -4.43 -7.49
C TYR A 36 8.30 -3.61 -7.22
N ILE A 37 7.86 -3.44 -5.96
CA ILE A 37 6.61 -2.69 -5.63
C ILE A 37 6.75 -1.17 -5.87
N ARG A 38 7.95 -0.68 -6.23
CA ARG A 38 8.20 0.75 -6.49
C ARG A 38 8.11 1.17 -7.95
N GLN A 39 8.01 0.22 -8.88
CA GLN A 39 7.89 0.53 -10.29
C GLN A 39 6.41 0.69 -10.63
N LYS A 40 6.08 1.76 -11.36
CA LYS A 40 4.73 2.15 -11.75
C LYS A 40 4.16 1.10 -12.71
N ALA A 41 3.73 -0.04 -12.20
CA ALA A 41 3.09 -1.08 -13.00
C ALA A 41 1.67 -0.62 -13.32
N VAL A 42 1.51 0.04 -14.46
CA VAL A 42 0.20 0.13 -15.09
C VAL A 42 -0.06 -1.22 -15.70
N PHE A 43 -1.12 -1.83 -15.20
CA PHE A 43 -1.42 -3.23 -15.42
C PHE A 43 -2.39 -3.36 -16.59
N LEU A 44 -1.99 -4.02 -17.67
CA LEU A 44 -2.95 -4.55 -18.63
C LEU A 44 -2.35 -5.70 -19.45
N PHE A 45 -2.76 -6.93 -19.15
CA PHE A 45 -3.63 -7.77 -19.99
C PHE A 45 -3.78 -9.16 -19.35
N VAL A 46 -4.98 -9.49 -18.84
CA VAL A 46 -5.28 -10.83 -18.30
C VAL A 46 -5.28 -11.83 -19.45
N TYR A 47 -4.24 -12.65 -19.57
CA TYR A 47 -4.28 -13.86 -20.37
C TYR A 47 -4.66 -15.01 -19.45
N HIS A 48 -5.84 -15.58 -19.65
CA HIS A 48 -6.20 -16.84 -19.02
C HIS A 48 -5.37 -17.95 -19.67
N LEU A 49 -4.37 -18.46 -18.95
CA LEU A 49 -3.69 -19.71 -19.29
C LEU A 49 -3.94 -20.72 -18.16
N SER A 50 -4.85 -21.65 -18.46
CA SER A 50 -5.23 -22.85 -17.69
C SER A 50 -6.02 -22.63 -16.39
N LYS A 51 -7.02 -23.50 -16.20
CA LYS A 51 -8.06 -23.46 -15.15
C LYS A 51 -7.57 -23.68 -13.71
N THR A 52 -6.28 -23.55 -13.41
CA THR A 52 -5.75 -23.83 -12.07
C THR A 52 -4.80 -22.76 -11.51
N LEU A 53 -4.32 -21.78 -12.30
CA LEU A 53 -3.39 -20.75 -11.82
C LEU A 53 -3.70 -19.36 -12.41
N PHE A 54 -4.06 -18.42 -11.54
CA PHE A 54 -4.39 -17.01 -11.86
C PHE A 54 -3.14 -16.18 -12.21
N GLN A 55 -2.49 -16.52 -13.32
CA GLN A 55 -1.32 -15.84 -13.86
C GLN A 55 -1.71 -14.83 -14.94
N VAL A 56 -0.99 -13.71 -15.01
CA VAL A 56 -1.24 -12.61 -15.93
C VAL A 56 0.07 -12.06 -16.48
N GLN A 57 0.08 -11.68 -17.76
CA GLN A 57 1.22 -11.04 -18.39
C GLN A 57 1.20 -9.53 -18.12
N ALA A 58 2.24 -9.03 -17.47
CA ALA A 58 2.47 -7.62 -17.21
C ALA A 58 3.46 -7.04 -18.22
N ASP A 59 3.19 -5.85 -18.75
CA ASP A 59 4.09 -5.13 -19.65
C ASP A 59 4.02 -3.63 -19.35
N GLY A 60 5.18 -2.98 -19.15
CA GLY A 60 5.25 -1.58 -18.75
C GLY A 60 6.46 -0.86 -19.36
N PRO A 61 6.55 -0.75 -20.70
CA PRO A 61 7.73 -0.27 -21.41
C PRO A 61 8.10 1.18 -21.05
N SER A 62 7.12 2.08 -20.92
CA SER A 62 7.31 3.48 -20.51
C SER A 62 7.66 3.64 -19.02
N SER A 63 7.36 2.61 -18.20
CA SER A 63 7.64 2.58 -16.76
C SER A 63 8.93 1.84 -16.36
N GLY A 64 9.68 1.31 -17.35
CA GLY A 64 10.88 0.50 -17.11
C GLY A 64 10.62 -0.93 -16.64
N VAL A 65 9.37 -1.40 -16.72
CA VAL A 65 8.99 -2.77 -16.34
C VAL A 65 9.00 -3.64 -17.60
N ALA A 66 9.92 -4.59 -17.66
CA ALA A 66 9.99 -5.56 -18.75
C ALA A 66 8.78 -6.50 -18.76
N ARG A 67 8.43 -6.99 -19.95
CA ARG A 67 7.34 -7.95 -20.16
C ARG A 67 7.60 -9.23 -19.36
N THR A 68 6.77 -9.51 -18.36
CA THR A 68 6.92 -10.64 -17.45
C THR A 68 5.58 -11.26 -17.08
N VAL A 69 5.56 -12.53 -16.68
CA VAL A 69 4.36 -13.20 -16.16
C VAL A 69 4.33 -13.01 -14.64
N ARG A 70 3.17 -12.64 -14.08
CA ARG A 70 2.96 -12.35 -12.65
C ARG A 70 1.65 -12.97 -12.17
N ASN A 71 1.60 -13.33 -10.89
CA ASN A 71 0.36 -13.80 -10.26
C ASN A 71 -0.53 -12.60 -9.92
N LEU A 72 -1.85 -12.74 -10.12
CA LEU A 72 -2.82 -11.70 -9.77
C LEU A 72 -2.79 -11.29 -8.28
N LYS A 73 -2.33 -12.20 -7.40
CA LYS A 73 -2.22 -11.95 -5.95
C LYS A 73 -1.13 -10.93 -5.59
N ASP A 74 -0.10 -10.78 -6.42
CA ASP A 74 1.03 -9.89 -6.16
C ASP A 74 0.78 -8.46 -6.64
N LEU A 75 -0.41 -8.20 -7.19
CA LEU A 75 -0.71 -7.03 -7.98
C LEU A 75 -1.95 -6.32 -7.42
N HIS A 76 -1.90 -5.00 -7.45
CA HIS A 76 -3.04 -4.16 -7.12
C HIS A 76 -3.57 -3.50 -8.39
N LEU A 77 -4.83 -3.81 -8.74
CA LEU A 77 -5.47 -3.24 -9.90
C LEU A 77 -5.73 -1.74 -9.70
N THR A 78 -5.49 -0.96 -10.75
CA THR A 78 -5.82 0.46 -10.79
C THR A 78 -7.08 0.67 -11.62
N LYS A 79 -7.68 1.87 -11.53
CA LYS A 79 -8.83 2.26 -12.34
C LYS A 79 -8.52 2.57 -13.81
N PHE A 80 -7.25 2.60 -14.20
CA PHE A 80 -6.84 2.93 -15.55
C PHE A 80 -7.01 1.71 -16.45
N VAL A 81 -7.80 1.86 -17.50
CA VAL A 81 -8.07 0.80 -18.48
C VAL A 81 -7.62 1.27 -19.85
N LEU A 82 -6.77 0.48 -20.49
CA LEU A 82 -6.32 0.66 -21.87
C LEU A 82 -6.99 -0.38 -22.74
N LYS A 83 -7.46 0.01 -23.93
CA LYS A 83 -7.98 -0.96 -24.90
C LYS A 83 -6.82 -1.38 -25.80
N VAL A 84 -6.33 -2.60 -25.62
CA VAL A 84 -5.26 -3.17 -26.45
C VAL A 84 -5.71 -4.51 -27.02
N ARG A 85 -5.13 -4.92 -28.15
CA ARG A 85 -5.45 -6.21 -28.77
C ARG A 85 -4.77 -7.35 -28.03
N VAL A 86 -5.39 -8.53 -28.07
CA VAL A 86 -4.79 -9.78 -27.58
C VAL A 86 -3.50 -10.05 -28.37
N GLY A 87 -2.41 -10.38 -27.67
CA GLY A 87 -1.09 -10.67 -28.25
C GLY A 87 -0.26 -9.45 -28.67
N GLN A 88 -0.71 -8.22 -28.37
CA GLN A 88 -0.02 -6.99 -28.82
C GLN A 88 1.44 -6.92 -28.32
N ARG A 89 2.36 -6.54 -29.22
CA ARG A 89 3.80 -6.37 -28.90
C ARG A 89 4.04 -5.07 -28.12
N SER A 90 5.14 -5.00 -27.37
CA SER A 90 5.42 -3.93 -26.41
C SER A 90 5.41 -2.54 -27.03
N LYS A 91 5.84 -2.40 -28.29
CA LYS A 91 5.79 -1.13 -29.03
C LYS A 91 4.36 -0.59 -29.18
N GLY A 92 3.39 -1.45 -29.47
CA GLY A 92 1.99 -1.03 -29.58
C GLY A 92 1.38 -0.69 -28.22
N VAL A 93 1.75 -1.46 -27.18
CA VAL A 93 1.33 -1.18 -25.80
C VAL A 93 1.89 0.17 -25.32
N GLN A 94 3.14 0.47 -25.66
CA GLN A 94 3.77 1.75 -25.35
C GLN A 94 3.02 2.93 -25.97
N LYS A 95 2.71 2.86 -27.27
CA LYS A 95 1.91 3.91 -27.94
C LYS A 95 0.57 4.14 -27.23
N ALA A 96 -0.21 3.07 -27.03
CA ALA A 96 -1.51 3.18 -26.35
C ALA A 96 -1.40 3.72 -24.90
N PHE A 97 -0.29 3.42 -24.23
CA PHE A 97 -0.01 3.89 -22.87
C PHE A 97 0.32 5.38 -22.83
N ASP A 98 1.15 5.84 -23.77
CA ASP A 98 1.58 7.24 -23.88
C ASP A 98 0.42 8.11 -24.40
N ASP A 99 -0.37 7.63 -25.37
CA ASP A 99 -1.57 8.30 -25.91
C ASP A 99 -2.61 8.56 -24.80
N ALA A 100 -2.80 7.59 -23.91
CA ALA A 100 -3.71 7.70 -22.78
C ALA A 100 -3.13 8.52 -21.59
N LYS A 101 -1.88 9.00 -21.71
CA LYS A 101 -1.16 9.80 -20.70
C LYS A 101 -1.26 9.22 -19.29
N VAL A 102 -1.19 7.89 -19.17
CA VAL A 102 -1.48 7.21 -17.90
C VAL A 102 -0.47 7.59 -16.82
N ASN A 103 0.80 7.82 -17.17
CA ASN A 103 1.83 8.20 -16.20
C ASN A 103 1.51 9.55 -15.53
N GLU A 104 1.08 10.55 -16.31
CA GLU A 104 0.66 11.86 -15.81
C GLU A 104 -0.58 11.74 -14.92
N ASN A 105 -1.59 11.00 -15.41
CA ASN A 105 -2.83 10.78 -14.69
C ASN A 105 -2.58 10.02 -13.38
N PHE A 106 -1.65 9.06 -13.38
CA PHE A 106 -1.22 8.34 -12.19
C PHE A 106 -0.54 9.29 -11.18
N GLN A 107 0.37 10.17 -11.62
CA GLN A 107 1.03 11.15 -10.73
C GLN A 107 0.03 12.06 -10.01
N LYS A 108 -1.08 12.43 -10.66
CA LYS A 108 -2.13 13.25 -10.06
C LYS A 108 -2.88 12.53 -8.93
N THR A 109 -2.91 11.19 -8.94
CA THR A 109 -3.67 10.41 -7.95
C THR A 109 -3.13 10.56 -6.53
N LEU A 110 -4.03 10.44 -5.54
CA LEU A 110 -3.65 10.37 -4.13
C LEU A 110 -2.73 9.18 -3.84
N TRP A 111 -2.85 8.09 -4.61
CA TRP A 111 -2.02 6.91 -4.44
C TRP A 111 -0.55 7.20 -4.78
N ALA A 112 -0.28 7.81 -5.94
CA ALA A 112 1.08 8.21 -6.30
C ALA A 112 1.68 9.18 -5.28
N LYS A 113 0.90 10.16 -4.81
CA LYS A 113 1.32 11.09 -3.75
C LYS A 113 1.71 10.35 -2.46
N LYS A 114 0.94 9.33 -2.04
CA LYS A 114 1.26 8.50 -0.86
C LYS A 114 2.55 7.69 -1.05
N ILE A 115 2.78 7.14 -2.24
CA ILE A 115 4.02 6.41 -2.57
C ILE A 115 5.22 7.35 -2.49
N ALA A 116 5.14 8.53 -3.11
CA ALA A 116 6.19 9.54 -3.08
C ALA A 116 6.49 10.00 -1.65
N GLN A 117 5.46 10.28 -0.85
CA GLN A 117 5.62 10.64 0.56
C GLN A 117 6.30 9.52 1.38
N ARG A 118 5.98 8.25 1.12
CA ARG A 118 6.63 7.11 1.78
C ARG A 118 8.11 7.02 1.38
N ALA A 119 8.42 7.24 0.10
CA ALA A 119 9.80 7.25 -0.38
C ALA A 119 10.62 8.39 0.25
N ILE A 120 10.05 9.59 0.36
CA ILE A 120 10.70 10.73 1.05
C ILE A 120 10.93 10.37 2.52
N ARG A 121 9.91 9.87 3.23
CA ARG A 121 10.04 9.49 4.65
C ARG A 121 11.11 8.42 4.91
N ALA A 122 11.30 7.50 3.97
CA ALA A 122 12.34 6.49 4.06
C ALA A 122 13.75 7.06 3.87
N LYS A 123 13.88 8.20 3.18
CA LYS A 123 15.15 8.88 2.88
C LYS A 123 15.51 10.00 3.87
N LEU A 124 14.66 10.29 4.86
CA LEU A 124 14.91 11.39 5.80
C LEU A 124 16.11 11.13 6.69
N THR A 125 16.97 12.14 6.79
CA THR A 125 18.06 12.22 7.76
C THR A 125 17.51 12.48 9.17
N ASP A 126 18.30 12.19 10.19
CA ASP A 126 17.85 12.34 11.59
C ASP A 126 17.42 13.78 11.93
N PHE A 127 18.19 14.76 11.45
CA PHE A 127 17.88 16.17 11.63
C PHE A 127 16.55 16.58 10.97
N GLU A 128 16.26 16.06 9.77
CA GLU A 128 14.98 16.32 9.11
C GLU A 128 13.81 15.67 9.84
N ARG A 129 14.01 14.50 10.46
CA ARG A 129 12.99 13.88 11.33
C ARG A 129 12.68 14.74 12.55
N TYR A 130 13.70 15.36 13.17
CA TYR A 130 13.52 16.31 14.25
C TYR A 130 12.69 17.53 13.81
N LYS A 131 13.03 18.13 12.66
CA LYS A 131 12.24 19.25 12.07
C LYS A 131 10.79 18.85 11.81
N PHE A 132 10.58 17.69 11.19
CA PHE A 132 9.24 17.16 10.91
C PHE A 132 8.42 16.95 12.19
N MET A 133 9.04 16.43 13.25
CA MET A 133 8.41 16.25 14.55
C MET A 133 7.97 17.59 15.14
N LYS A 134 8.84 18.60 15.17
CA LYS A 134 8.51 19.93 15.71
C LYS A 134 7.38 20.62 14.94
N ALA A 135 7.44 20.57 13.60
CA ALA A 135 6.36 21.10 12.75
C ALA A 135 5.03 20.39 13.01
N LYS A 136 5.04 19.05 13.15
CA LYS A 136 3.84 18.26 13.47
C LYS A 136 3.28 18.61 14.85
N GLN A 137 4.14 18.83 15.85
CA GLN A 137 3.73 19.22 17.20
C GLN A 137 3.02 20.57 17.21
N MET A 138 3.57 21.56 16.50
CA MET A 138 2.95 22.89 16.37
C MET A 138 1.58 22.81 15.69
N ARG A 139 1.50 22.14 14.53
CA ARG A 139 0.23 21.92 13.82
C ARG A 139 -0.83 21.27 14.73
N ASN A 140 -0.45 20.22 15.46
CA ASN A 140 -1.38 19.50 16.33
C ASN A 140 -1.87 20.35 17.50
N ARG A 141 -1.03 21.26 18.02
CA ARG A 141 -1.45 22.21 19.07
C ARG A 141 -2.53 23.14 18.54
N ILE A 142 -2.32 23.75 17.37
CA ILE A 142 -3.27 24.67 16.74
C ILE A 142 -4.60 23.94 16.45
N VAL A 143 -4.54 22.77 15.82
CA VAL A 143 -5.74 21.96 15.51
C VAL A 143 -6.50 21.61 16.79
N ARG A 144 -5.81 21.24 17.87
CA ARG A 144 -6.48 20.90 19.14
C ARG A 144 -7.20 22.10 19.76
N VAL A 145 -6.58 23.27 19.74
CA VAL A 145 -7.18 24.50 20.27
C VAL A 145 -8.44 24.84 19.48
N GLU A 146 -8.38 24.81 18.15
CA GLU A 146 -9.52 25.15 17.30
C GLU A 146 -10.66 24.13 17.43
N LEU A 147 -10.34 22.83 17.47
CA LEU A 147 -11.33 21.79 17.74
C LEU A 147 -12.00 21.95 19.11
N ALA A 148 -11.27 22.42 20.13
CA ALA A 148 -11.86 22.67 21.45
C ALA A 148 -12.84 23.85 21.43
N LYS A 149 -12.55 24.91 20.66
CA LYS A 149 -13.48 26.03 20.47
C LYS A 149 -14.75 25.60 19.73
N LEU A 150 -14.62 24.88 18.63
CA LEU A 150 -15.76 24.36 17.86
C LEU A 150 -16.67 23.46 18.71
N LYS A 151 -16.07 22.57 19.52
CA LYS A 151 -16.83 21.72 20.45
C LYS A 151 -17.56 22.49 21.54
N LYS A 152 -17.00 23.62 22.01
CA LYS A 152 -17.67 24.50 22.98
C LYS A 152 -18.82 25.26 22.34
N ALA A 153 -18.67 25.73 21.10
CA ALA A 153 -19.70 26.46 20.37
C ALA A 153 -20.89 25.58 19.91
N GLN A 154 -20.65 24.27 19.74
CA GLN A 154 -21.69 23.30 19.38
C GLN A 154 -22.51 22.83 20.60
N LYS A 155 -22.05 23.14 21.82
CA LYS A 155 -22.72 22.77 23.06
C LYS A 155 -23.61 23.93 23.51
#